data_AF-X1FCZ2-F1
#
_entry.id   AF-X1FCZ2-F1
#
_cell.length_a   1.000
_cell.length_b   1.000
_cell.length_c   1.000
_cell.angle_alpha   90.00
_cell.angle_beta   90.00
_cell.angle_gamma   90.00
#
_symmetry.space_group_name_H-M   'P 1'
#
loop_
_entity.id
_entity.type
_entity.pdbx_description
1 polymer ?
#
loop_
_entity_poly.entity_id
_entity_poly.type
_entity_poly.pdbx_seq_one_letter_code
_entity_poly.pdbx_strand_id
1 'polypeptide(L)' 'IRRDFNALLQLGVTPEMLLSEVIRQMPKLAPIIEGKEGYKKSEIQKLETFLGQ' A
#
# COMPACT_ATOMS: atom_id res chain seq x y z
N ILE A 1 3.53 7.31 -13.59
CA ILE A 1 2.72 6.67 -12.53
C ILE A 1 2.45 5.20 -12.81
N ARG A 2 1.48 4.80 -13.67
CA ARG A 2 1.18 3.37 -13.91
C ARG A 2 2.38 2.51 -14.37
N ARG A 3 3.25 3.08 -15.22
CA ARG A 3 4.43 2.40 -15.76
C ARG A 3 5.53 2.17 -14.71
N ASP A 4 5.73 3.15 -13.83
CA ASP A 4 6.72 3.10 -12.76
C ASP A 4 6.29 2.10 -11.67
N PHE A 5 4.98 2.02 -11.40
CA PHE A 5 4.41 1.07 -10.44
C PHE A 5 4.42 -0.38 -10.93
N ASN A 6 4.21 -0.62 -12.24
CA ASN A 6 4.43 -1.96 -12.81
C ASN A 6 5.90 -2.41 -12.71
N ALA A 7 6.85 -1.48 -12.79
CA ALA A 7 8.26 -1.81 -12.55
C ALA A 7 8.49 -2.20 -11.08
N LEU A 8 7.87 -1.51 -10.11
CA LEU A 8 7.95 -1.88 -8.69
C LEU A 8 7.39 -3.29 -8.44
N LEU A 9 6.27 -3.66 -9.06
CA LEU A 9 5.74 -5.03 -9.00
C LEU A 9 6.71 -6.06 -9.58
N GLN A 10 7.31 -5.78 -10.74
CA GLN A 10 8.31 -6.66 -11.35
C GLN A 10 9.59 -6.79 -10.52
N LEU A 11 9.87 -5.80 -9.65
CA LEU A 11 10.95 -5.82 -8.67
C LEU A 11 10.56 -6.52 -7.35
N GLY A 12 9.33 -7.07 -7.25
CA GLY A 12 8.86 -7.80 -6.08
C GLY A 12 8.32 -6.93 -4.94
N VAL A 13 8.03 -5.65 -5.20
CA VAL A 13 7.40 -4.76 -4.21
C VAL A 13 5.94 -5.16 -4.04
N THR A 14 5.52 -5.50 -2.81
CA THR A 14 4.14 -5.87 -2.50
C THR A 14 3.30 -4.66 -2.05
N PRO A 15 1.96 -4.74 -2.12
CA PRO A 15 1.06 -3.72 -1.56
C PRO A 15 1.34 -3.40 -0.10
N GLU A 16 1.71 -4.40 0.71
CA GLU A 16 2.07 -4.24 2.12
C GLU A 16 3.35 -3.41 2.29
N MET A 17 4.38 -3.66 1.47
CA MET A 17 5.62 -2.89 1.51
C MET A 17 5.38 -1.42 1.14
N LEU A 18 4.53 -1.19 0.14
CA LEU A 18 4.08 0.14 -0.24
C LEU A 18 3.34 0.85 0.91
N LEU A 19 2.39 0.16 1.54
CA LEU A 19 1.64 0.70 2.67
C LEU A 19 2.56 1.03 3.86
N SER A 20 3.53 0.15 4.17
CA SER A 20 4.54 0.39 5.20
C SER A 20 5.42 1.60 4.90
N GLU A 21 5.83 1.79 3.65
CA GLU A 21 6.64 2.95 3.24
C GLU A 21 5.82 4.26 3.32
N VAL A 22 4.54 4.22 2.95
CA VAL A 22 3.61 5.37 3.10
C VAL A 22 3.46 5.75 4.57
N ILE A 23 3.28 4.76 5.46
CA ILE A 23 3.20 5.00 6.91
C ILE A 23 4.51 5.60 7.43
N ARG A 24 5.66 5.10 6.96
CA ARG A 24 6.98 5.60 7.36
C ARG A 24 7.18 7.06 6.96
N GLN A 25 6.79 7.44 5.75
CA GLN A 25 6.88 8.82 5.25
C GLN A 25 5.82 9.74 5.88
N MET A 26 4.68 9.19 6.27
CA MET A 26 3.57 9.92 6.89
C MET A 26 3.12 9.26 8.21
N PRO A 27 3.88 9.44 9.30
CA PRO A 27 3.60 8.77 10.59
C PRO A 27 2.21 9.05 11.16
N LYS A 28 1.60 10.19 10.78
CA LYS A 28 0.23 10.57 11.17
C LYS A 28 -0.84 9.59 10.66
N LEU A 29 -0.53 8.80 9.63
CA LEU A 29 -1.44 7.79 9.08
C LEU A 29 -1.38 6.47 9.87
N ALA A 30 -0.30 6.21 10.62
CA ALA A 30 -0.14 4.99 11.42
C ALA A 30 -1.36 4.71 12.32
N PRO A 31 -1.82 5.63 13.20
CA PRO A 31 -2.97 5.37 14.06
C PRO A 31 -4.29 5.19 13.30
N ILE A 32 -4.41 5.78 12.09
CA ILE A 32 -5.61 5.64 11.24
C ILE A 32 -5.67 4.23 10.63
N ILE A 33 -4.50 3.69 10.27
CA ILE A 33 -4.36 2.38 9.63
C ILE A 33 -4.39 1.24 10.67
N GLU A 34 -3.73 1.43 11.82
CA GLU A 34 -3.68 0.44 12.90
C GLU A 34 -4.98 0.39 13.72
N GLY A 35 -5.67 1.53 13.89
CA GLY A 35 -6.88 1.62 14.71
C GLY A 35 -8.10 0.88 14.14
N LYS A 36 -8.01 0.33 12.93
CA LYS A 36 -9.06 -0.42 12.26
C LYS A 36 -8.45 -1.57 11.47
N GLU A 37 -8.37 -2.77 12.04
CA GLU A 37 -7.83 -3.96 11.34
C GLU A 37 -8.47 -4.18 9.94
N GLY A 38 -9.77 -3.88 9.79
CA GLY A 38 -10.45 -3.92 8.51
C GLY A 38 -10.04 -2.83 7.51
N TYR A 39 -9.55 -1.69 7.99
CA TYR A 39 -9.10 -0.59 7.14
C TYR A 39 -7.80 -0.95 6.42
N LYS A 40 -6.81 -1.53 7.12
CA LYS A 40 -5.58 -2.03 6.51
C LYS A 40 -5.87 -3.00 5.37
N LYS A 41 -6.78 -3.95 5.58
CA LYS A 41 -7.19 -4.92 4.55
C LYS A 41 -7.85 -4.24 3.34
N SER A 42 -8.70 -3.24 3.59
CA SER A 42 -9.35 -2.48 2.51
C SER A 42 -8.37 -1.61 1.70
N GLU A 43 -7.35 -1.04 2.34
CA GLU A 43 -6.31 -0.26 1.66
C GLU A 43 -5.39 -1.16 0.83
N ILE A 44 -5.06 -2.36 1.34
CA ILE A 44 -4.34 -3.38 0.56
C ILE A 44 -5.14 -3.77 -0.68
N GLN A 45 -6.45 -4.06 -0.56
CA GLN A 45 -7.29 -4.39 -1.73
C GLN A 45 -7.40 -3.26 -2.75
N LYS A 46 -7.46 -1.99 -2.29
CA LYS A 46 -7.43 -0.84 -3.20
C LYS A 46 -6.09 -0.72 -3.91
N LEU A 47 -5.00 -1.01 -3.22
CA LEU A 47 -3.67 -1.07 -3.81
C LEU A 47 -3.58 -2.21 -4.83
N GLU A 48 -4.03 -3.42 -4.51
CA GLU A 48 -4.11 -4.56 -5.45
C GLU A 48 -4.92 -4.18 -6.71
N THR A 49 -6.11 -3.59 -6.52
CA THR A 49 -6.96 -3.13 -7.63
C THR A 49 -6.28 -2.04 -8.47
N PHE A 50 -5.58 -1.11 -7.83
CA PHE A 50 -4.81 -0.07 -8.51
C PHE A 50 -3.63 -0.66 -9.32
N LEU A 51 -3.04 -1.74 -8.80
CA LEU A 51 -1.96 -2.52 -9.42
C LEU A 51 -2.47 -3.45 -10.52
N GLY A 52 -3.78 -3.59 -10.69
CA GLY A 52 -4.40 -4.44 -11.70
C GLY A 52 -4.31 -5.94 -11.38
N GLN A 53 -4.17 -6.28 -10.09
CA GLN A 53 -4.30 -7.64 -9.58
C GLN A 53 -5.75 -7.99 -9.26
#